data_AF-A0AAD8G3K4-F1
#
_entry.id   AF-A0AAD8G3K4-F1
#
_cell.length_a   1.000
_cell.length_b   1.000
_cell.length_c   1.000
_cell.angle_alpha   90.00
_cell.angle_beta   90.00
_cell.angle_gamma   90.00
#
_symmetry.space_group_name_H-M   'P 1'
#
loop_
_entity.id
_entity.type
_entity.pdbx_description
1 polymer ?
#
loop_
_entity_poly.entity_id
_entity_poly.type
_entity_poly.pdbx_seq_one_letter_code
_entity_poly.pdbx_strand_id
1 'polypeptide(L)'
;MKTMFRERNWDTQIITKKMMATYYTQRKDIIRGMETEKIRREWPFLFEMPGSQAHFRALTGVQFKGKFFETVKNKSHRILAYMDTLNNEKQRKTARVLAQIEVAKKDTKSKLPEMPGVVLLLLAYFGEDDKQMFFQVDDTCLPSDLPASPCIIFCGDSLLTASRLMLSIDKVVVTEQLTNFVEALLMMFASYYCLNIHYPSELGATLEFLQRCIFKINPDKGTKVERKPHKRQYAVNPRVLSLISAIADSEWRE
;
A
#
# COMPACT_ATOMS: atom_id res chain seq x y z
N MET A 1 7.57 -24.23 7.85
CA MET A 1 6.71 -23.23 7.18
C MET A 1 6.28 -23.69 5.81
N LYS A 2 7.19 -24.16 4.94
CA LYS A 2 6.84 -24.70 3.61
C LYS A 2 5.79 -25.82 3.61
N THR A 3 5.94 -26.82 4.49
CA THR A 3 4.97 -27.93 4.62
C THR A 3 3.58 -27.42 5.04
N MET A 4 3.52 -26.65 6.14
CA MET A 4 2.31 -25.98 6.60
C MET A 4 1.64 -25.11 5.53
N PHE A 5 2.42 -24.40 4.72
CA PHE A 5 1.90 -23.60 3.62
C PHE A 5 1.19 -24.48 2.58
N ARG A 6 1.84 -25.58 2.14
CA ARG A 6 1.28 -26.53 1.16
C ARG A 6 0.04 -27.27 1.67
N GLU A 7 0.01 -27.63 2.94
CA GLU A 7 -1.11 -28.36 3.56
C GLU A 7 -2.33 -27.48 3.84
N ARG A 8 -2.24 -26.16 3.65
CA ARG A 8 -3.31 -25.17 3.94
C ARG A 8 -3.88 -25.23 5.37
N ASN A 9 -3.15 -25.85 6.30
CA ASN A 9 -3.49 -25.87 7.73
C ASN A 9 -2.91 -24.63 8.43
N TRP A 10 -3.50 -23.47 8.14
CA TRP A 10 -2.96 -22.18 8.56
C TRP A 10 -3.53 -21.73 9.90
N ASP A 11 -2.77 -21.93 10.96
CA ASP A 11 -3.02 -21.30 12.25
C ASP A 11 -2.20 -20.01 12.37
N THR A 12 -2.89 -18.87 12.55
CA THR A 12 -2.27 -17.54 12.59
C THR A 12 -1.26 -17.40 13.75
N GLN A 13 -1.52 -17.99 14.90
CA GLN A 13 -0.63 -17.91 16.06
C GLN A 13 0.64 -18.75 15.83
N ILE A 14 0.49 -19.96 15.28
CA ILE A 14 1.61 -20.82 14.93
C ILE A 14 2.46 -20.19 13.82
N ILE A 15 1.83 -19.61 12.80
CA ILE A 15 2.53 -18.87 11.73
C ILE A 15 3.32 -17.73 12.34
N THR A 16 2.70 -16.88 13.16
CA THR A 16 3.38 -15.75 13.83
C THR A 16 4.58 -16.22 14.64
N LYS A 17 4.42 -17.27 15.46
CA LYS A 17 5.51 -17.83 16.28
C LYS A 17 6.67 -18.32 15.41
N LYS A 18 6.38 -19.03 14.31
CA LYS A 18 7.41 -19.53 13.38
C LYS A 18 8.09 -18.41 12.60
N MET A 19 7.34 -17.39 12.20
CA MET A 19 7.88 -16.20 11.54
C MET A 19 8.87 -15.49 12.44
N MET A 20 8.55 -15.30 13.74
CA MET A 20 9.46 -14.70 14.70
C MET A 20 10.69 -15.57 14.98
N ALA A 21 10.51 -16.89 15.15
CA ALA A 21 11.62 -17.81 15.41
C ALA A 21 12.64 -17.91 14.26
N THR A 22 12.21 -17.58 13.03
CA THR A 22 13.07 -17.61 11.83
C THR A 22 13.35 -16.22 11.26
N TYR A 23 13.00 -15.16 11.99
CA TYR A 23 13.08 -13.78 11.53
C TYR A 23 14.49 -13.40 11.06
N TYR A 24 15.52 -13.76 11.83
CA TYR A 24 16.91 -13.47 11.46
C TYR A 24 17.31 -14.12 10.12
N THR A 25 16.96 -15.38 9.90
CA THR A 25 17.27 -16.09 8.65
C THR A 25 16.52 -15.48 7.47
N GLN A 26 15.24 -15.15 7.64
CA GLN A 26 14.47 -14.42 6.62
C GLN A 26 15.15 -13.10 6.26
N ARG A 27 15.52 -12.27 7.25
CA ARG A 27 16.21 -10.99 7.02
C ARG A 27 17.54 -11.18 6.31
N LYS A 28 18.31 -12.20 6.70
CA LYS A 28 19.61 -12.51 6.08
C LYS A 28 19.45 -12.84 4.59
N ASP A 29 18.45 -13.64 4.23
CA ASP A 29 18.20 -14.00 2.83
C ASP A 29 17.75 -12.79 2.00
N ILE A 30 16.85 -11.97 2.55
CA ILE A 30 16.37 -10.73 1.91
C ILE A 30 17.53 -9.73 1.70
N ILE A 31 18.32 -9.46 2.72
CA ILE A 31 19.42 -8.47 2.67
C ILE A 31 20.53 -8.92 1.72
N ARG A 32 20.75 -10.23 1.58
CA ARG A 32 21.70 -10.80 0.62
C ARG A 32 21.23 -10.75 -0.84
N GLY A 33 20.06 -10.16 -1.10
CA GLY A 33 19.54 -10.03 -2.46
C GLY A 33 19.06 -11.35 -3.05
N MET A 34 18.53 -12.25 -2.22
CA MET A 34 17.90 -13.47 -2.73
C MET A 34 16.72 -13.09 -3.65
N GLU A 35 16.63 -13.74 -4.83
CA GLU A 35 15.57 -13.50 -5.80
C GLU A 35 14.17 -13.73 -5.21
N THR A 36 13.19 -12.92 -5.63
CA THR A 36 11.81 -12.93 -5.12
C THR A 36 11.18 -14.31 -5.18
N GLU A 37 11.31 -15.03 -6.30
CA GLU A 37 10.76 -16.39 -6.43
C GLU A 37 11.43 -17.39 -5.48
N LYS A 38 12.73 -17.22 -5.20
CA LYS A 38 13.42 -18.08 -4.23
C LYS A 38 12.98 -17.74 -2.80
N ILE A 39 12.84 -16.46 -2.46
CA ILE A 39 12.27 -16.02 -1.17
C ILE A 39 10.85 -16.59 -1.02
N ARG A 40 10.02 -16.57 -2.06
CA ARG A 40 8.65 -17.11 -2.04
C ARG A 40 8.63 -18.60 -1.74
N ARG A 41 9.54 -19.38 -2.33
CA ARG A 41 9.67 -20.82 -2.04
C ARG A 41 10.20 -21.09 -0.62
N GLU A 42 11.14 -20.28 -0.15
CA GLU A 42 11.77 -20.47 1.16
C GLU A 42 10.87 -20.00 2.32
N TRP A 43 10.23 -18.84 2.14
CA TRP A 43 9.53 -18.05 3.14
C TRP A 43 8.13 -17.62 2.66
N PRO A 44 7.24 -18.56 2.29
CA PRO A 44 5.98 -18.24 1.61
C PRO A 44 5.06 -17.33 2.42
N PHE A 45 5.08 -17.43 3.75
CA PHE A 45 4.28 -16.57 4.63
C PHE A 45 4.72 -15.10 4.66
N LEU A 46 5.85 -14.71 4.03
CA LEU A 46 6.14 -13.28 3.76
C LEU A 46 5.13 -12.65 2.78
N PHE A 47 4.44 -13.49 1.99
CA PHE A 47 3.48 -13.10 0.96
C PHE A 47 2.03 -13.39 1.37
N GLU A 48 1.81 -13.71 2.65
CA GLU A 48 0.49 -13.90 3.24
C GLU A 48 0.30 -12.99 4.45
N MET A 49 -0.93 -12.51 4.68
CA MET A 49 -1.21 -11.51 5.71
C MET A 49 -0.67 -11.88 7.10
N PRO A 50 -0.88 -13.11 7.65
CA PRO A 50 -0.39 -13.46 8.98
C PRO A 50 1.13 -13.32 9.14
N GLY A 51 1.90 -13.74 8.13
CA GLY A 51 3.36 -13.72 8.22
C GLY A 51 3.96 -12.38 7.82
N SER A 52 3.41 -11.74 6.78
CA SER A 52 3.77 -10.38 6.39
C SER A 52 3.58 -9.40 7.54
N GLN A 53 2.42 -9.45 8.22
CA GLN A 53 2.15 -8.62 9.39
C GLN A 53 3.13 -8.90 10.54
N ALA A 54 3.47 -10.16 10.82
CA ALA A 54 4.43 -10.51 11.88
C ALA A 54 5.83 -9.94 11.59
N HIS A 55 6.31 -10.10 10.35
CA HIS A 55 7.61 -9.59 9.92
C HIS A 55 7.64 -8.05 9.88
N PHE A 56 6.58 -7.44 9.35
CA PHE A 56 6.43 -5.98 9.29
C PHE A 56 6.40 -5.35 10.68
N ARG A 57 5.69 -5.96 11.63
CA ARG A 57 5.67 -5.54 13.02
C ARG A 57 7.05 -5.62 13.65
N ALA A 58 7.81 -6.69 13.39
CA ALA A 58 9.15 -6.84 13.92
C ALA A 58 10.12 -5.74 13.41
N LEU A 59 9.92 -5.27 12.18
CA LEU A 59 10.71 -4.18 11.59
C LEU A 59 10.29 -2.78 12.08
N THR A 60 9.00 -2.53 12.21
CA THR A 60 8.45 -1.17 12.30
C THR A 60 7.75 -0.86 13.62
N GLY A 61 7.44 -1.88 14.42
CA GLY A 61 6.58 -1.78 15.59
C GLY A 61 5.07 -1.65 15.28
N VAL A 62 4.68 -1.45 14.01
CA VAL A 62 3.29 -1.22 13.60
C VAL A 62 2.47 -2.52 13.65
N GLN A 63 1.23 -2.43 14.14
CA GLN A 63 0.31 -3.56 14.27
C GLN A 63 -1.01 -3.29 13.58
N PHE A 64 -1.40 -4.15 12.63
CA PHE A 64 -2.69 -4.07 11.93
C PHE A 64 -3.81 -4.70 12.77
N LYS A 65 -4.17 -4.09 13.91
CA LYS A 65 -5.25 -4.57 14.79
C LYS A 65 -5.96 -3.40 15.49
N GLY A 66 -7.22 -3.64 15.86
CA GLY A 66 -8.01 -2.74 16.71
C GLY A 66 -8.00 -1.29 16.22
N LYS A 67 -7.56 -0.37 17.10
CA LYS A 67 -7.49 1.08 16.89
C LYS A 67 -6.72 1.53 15.63
N PHE A 68 -5.88 0.66 15.06
CA PHE A 68 -5.22 0.95 13.78
C PHE A 68 -6.25 1.25 12.69
N PHE A 69 -7.24 0.37 12.49
CA PHE A 69 -8.23 0.51 11.43
C PHE A 69 -9.17 1.71 11.65
N GLU A 70 -9.50 2.01 12.92
CA GLU A 70 -10.24 3.23 13.29
C GLU A 70 -9.45 4.49 12.93
N THR A 71 -8.15 4.50 13.22
CA THR A 71 -7.26 5.62 12.86
C THR A 71 -7.19 5.80 11.35
N VAL A 72 -7.06 4.71 10.58
CA VAL A 72 -7.06 4.74 9.12
C VAL A 72 -8.38 5.35 8.61
N LYS A 73 -9.52 4.85 9.09
CA LYS A 73 -10.84 5.36 8.70
C LYS A 73 -10.99 6.86 8.97
N ASN A 74 -10.60 7.33 10.15
CA ASN A 74 -10.70 8.74 10.51
C ASN A 74 -9.80 9.62 9.64
N LYS A 75 -8.57 9.16 9.36
CA LYS A 75 -7.66 9.88 8.46
C LYS A 75 -8.15 9.91 7.02
N SER A 76 -8.70 8.81 6.53
CA SER A 76 -9.32 8.73 5.21
C SER A 76 -10.46 9.72 5.06
N HIS A 77 -11.32 9.83 6.07
CA HIS A 77 -12.40 10.81 6.08
C HIS A 77 -11.88 12.26 6.04
N ARG A 78 -10.86 12.59 6.85
CA ARG A 78 -10.20 13.90 6.86
C ARG A 78 -9.56 14.25 5.51
N ILE A 79 -8.92 13.27 4.86
CA ILE A 79 -8.35 13.45 3.52
C ILE A 79 -9.46 13.75 2.51
N LEU A 80 -10.55 12.97 2.52
CA LEU A 80 -11.70 13.20 1.62
C LEU A 80 -12.28 14.60 1.80
N ALA A 81 -12.56 14.99 3.05
CA ALA A 81 -13.11 16.31 3.37
C ALA A 81 -12.20 17.44 2.87
N TYR A 82 -10.90 17.38 3.19
CA TYR A 82 -9.94 18.37 2.70
C TYR A 82 -9.90 18.44 1.17
N MET A 83 -9.88 17.30 0.48
CA MET A 83 -9.83 17.27 -0.99
C MET A 83 -11.08 17.89 -1.64
N ASP A 84 -12.24 17.82 -0.99
CA ASP A 84 -13.49 18.43 -1.44
C ASP A 84 -13.46 19.97 -1.38
N THR A 85 -12.66 20.53 -0.45
CA THR A 85 -12.51 21.99 -0.30
C THR A 85 -11.57 22.64 -1.32
N LEU A 86 -10.82 21.86 -2.11
CA LEU A 86 -9.83 22.38 -3.05
C LEU A 86 -10.49 23.14 -4.22
N ASN A 87 -9.95 24.30 -4.59
CA ASN A 87 -10.53 25.22 -5.59
C ASN A 87 -9.55 25.67 -6.72
N ASN A 88 -8.41 24.99 -6.88
CA ASN A 88 -7.32 25.38 -7.79
C ASN A 88 -7.07 24.33 -8.91
N GLU A 89 -6.07 24.46 -9.79
CA GLU A 89 -5.87 23.46 -10.88
C GLU A 89 -5.70 22.01 -10.42
N LYS A 90 -5.18 21.76 -9.20
CA LYS A 90 -5.15 20.41 -8.61
C LYS A 90 -6.56 19.85 -8.40
N GLN A 91 -7.55 20.71 -8.19
CA GLN A 91 -8.99 20.40 -8.14
C GLN A 91 -9.45 19.64 -9.38
N ARG A 92 -8.96 19.92 -10.61
CA ARG A 92 -9.55 19.25 -11.79
C ARG A 92 -9.32 17.75 -11.78
N LYS A 93 -8.12 17.31 -11.38
CA LYS A 93 -7.79 15.87 -11.29
C LYS A 93 -8.45 15.23 -10.06
N THR A 94 -8.41 15.89 -8.91
CA THR A 94 -9.02 15.35 -7.68
C THR A 94 -10.55 15.35 -7.74
N ALA A 95 -11.19 16.36 -8.34
CA ALA A 95 -12.64 16.44 -8.51
C ALA A 95 -13.19 15.32 -9.39
N ARG A 96 -12.45 14.91 -10.44
CA ARG A 96 -12.83 13.73 -11.23
C ARG A 96 -12.87 12.48 -10.36
N VAL A 97 -11.85 12.28 -9.52
CA VAL A 97 -11.78 11.13 -8.62
C VAL A 97 -12.89 11.22 -7.55
N LEU A 98 -13.15 12.39 -6.96
CA LEU A 98 -14.26 12.61 -6.02
C LEU A 98 -15.61 12.25 -6.64
N ALA A 99 -15.88 12.70 -7.87
CA ALA A 99 -17.11 12.35 -8.59
C ALA A 99 -17.23 10.84 -8.83
N GLN A 100 -16.13 10.16 -9.21
CA GLN A 100 -16.10 8.71 -9.38
C GLN A 100 -16.36 7.96 -8.07
N ILE A 101 -15.83 8.44 -6.95
CA ILE A 101 -16.10 7.87 -5.61
C ILE A 101 -17.59 7.98 -5.30
N GLU A 102 -18.20 9.15 -5.48
CA GLU A 102 -19.61 9.35 -5.18
C GLU A 102 -20.55 8.52 -6.07
N VAL A 103 -20.22 8.36 -7.36
CA VAL A 103 -20.93 7.44 -8.25
C VAL A 103 -20.79 5.99 -7.75
N ALA A 104 -19.57 5.52 -7.50
CA ALA A 104 -19.33 4.16 -7.03
C ALA A 104 -20.03 3.87 -5.68
N LYS A 105 -20.08 4.85 -4.77
CA LYS A 105 -20.81 4.73 -3.49
C LYS A 105 -22.31 4.56 -3.68
N LYS A 106 -22.90 5.30 -4.63
CA LYS A 106 -24.32 5.18 -4.98
C LYS A 106 -24.62 3.83 -5.61
N ASP A 107 -23.79 3.41 -6.57
CA ASP A 107 -23.98 2.15 -7.30
C ASP A 107 -23.85 0.93 -6.39
N THR A 108 -22.84 0.93 -5.53
CA THR A 108 -22.60 -0.18 -4.57
C THR A 108 -23.42 -0.08 -3.29
N LYS A 109 -24.12 1.04 -3.06
CA LYS A 109 -24.81 1.38 -1.81
C LYS A 109 -23.93 1.18 -0.57
N SER A 110 -22.65 1.52 -0.69
CA SER A 110 -21.62 1.20 0.30
C SER A 110 -20.53 2.27 0.37
N LYS A 111 -19.79 2.32 1.48
CA LYS A 111 -18.59 3.17 1.65
C LYS A 111 -17.29 2.48 1.22
N LEU A 112 -17.36 1.23 0.74
CA LEU A 112 -16.18 0.48 0.27
C LEU A 112 -15.32 1.26 -0.76
N PRO A 113 -15.89 2.06 -1.69
CA PRO A 113 -15.10 2.86 -2.63
C PRO A 113 -14.24 3.97 -2.01
N GLU A 114 -14.51 4.38 -0.75
CA GLU A 114 -13.81 5.51 -0.12
C GLU A 114 -12.31 5.25 0.05
N MET A 115 -11.91 4.05 0.48
CA MET A 115 -10.49 3.72 0.71
C MET A 115 -9.64 3.70 -0.57
N PRO A 116 -10.00 2.97 -1.65
CA PRO A 116 -9.30 3.07 -2.92
C PRO A 116 -9.37 4.50 -3.48
N GLY A 117 -10.50 5.18 -3.30
CA GLY A 117 -10.69 6.58 -3.66
C GLY A 117 -9.67 7.53 -3.00
N VAL A 118 -9.45 7.39 -1.69
CA VAL A 118 -8.45 8.19 -0.95
C VAL A 118 -7.05 8.02 -1.53
N VAL A 119 -6.66 6.80 -1.89
CA VAL A 119 -5.34 6.56 -2.48
C VAL A 119 -5.24 7.17 -3.88
N LEU A 120 -6.29 7.04 -4.71
CA LEU A 120 -6.38 7.70 -6.01
C LEU A 120 -6.35 9.23 -5.89
N LEU A 121 -6.98 9.81 -4.86
CA LEU A 121 -6.93 11.24 -4.59
C LEU A 121 -5.51 11.71 -4.23
N LEU A 122 -4.77 10.94 -3.44
CA LEU A 122 -3.37 11.25 -3.12
C LEU A 122 -2.51 11.23 -4.39
N LEU A 123 -2.64 10.20 -5.22
CA LEU A 123 -1.93 10.10 -6.50
C LEU A 123 -2.27 11.30 -7.41
N ALA A 124 -3.56 11.62 -7.56
CA ALA A 124 -4.02 12.77 -8.33
C ALA A 124 -3.48 14.11 -7.78
N TYR A 125 -3.50 14.29 -6.45
CA TYR A 125 -2.98 15.48 -5.78
C TYR A 125 -1.47 15.64 -5.98
N PHE A 126 -0.72 14.54 -5.90
CA PHE A 126 0.72 14.54 -6.13
C PHE A 126 1.10 14.48 -7.62
N GLY A 127 0.13 14.32 -8.52
CA GLY A 127 0.39 14.17 -9.95
C GLY A 127 1.24 12.94 -10.27
N GLU A 128 1.07 11.88 -9.48
CA GLU A 128 1.72 10.59 -9.64
C GLU A 128 0.81 9.67 -10.47
N ASP A 129 1.41 8.86 -11.35
CA ASP A 129 0.68 7.97 -12.25
C ASP A 129 0.16 6.76 -11.47
N ASP A 130 -1.17 6.60 -11.45
CA ASP A 130 -1.85 5.55 -10.71
C ASP A 130 -1.52 4.15 -11.25
N LYS A 131 -1.16 4.05 -12.53
CA LYS A 131 -0.71 2.80 -13.17
C LYS A 131 0.56 2.21 -12.59
N GLN A 132 1.36 3.02 -11.87
CA GLN A 132 2.54 2.53 -11.16
C GLN A 132 2.19 1.77 -9.89
N MET A 133 1.01 2.04 -9.31
CA MET A 133 0.54 1.45 -8.05
C MET A 133 -0.57 0.41 -8.28
N PHE A 134 -1.39 0.62 -9.30
CA PHE A 134 -2.56 -0.18 -9.63
C PHE A 134 -2.48 -0.67 -11.07
N PHE A 135 -2.58 -1.98 -11.27
CA PHE A 135 -2.53 -2.60 -12.59
C PHE A 135 -3.88 -3.24 -12.92
N GLN A 136 -4.56 -2.70 -13.93
CA GLN A 136 -5.85 -3.22 -14.37
C GLN A 136 -5.64 -4.45 -15.25
N VAL A 137 -6.42 -5.50 -15.03
CA VAL A 137 -6.54 -6.63 -15.95
C VAL A 137 -8.01 -6.95 -16.22
N ASP A 138 -8.28 -7.46 -17.41
CA ASP A 138 -9.59 -8.06 -17.69
C ASP A 138 -9.74 -9.37 -16.89
N ASP A 139 -10.98 -9.70 -16.50
CA ASP A 139 -11.27 -10.88 -15.65
C ASP A 139 -10.78 -12.21 -16.24
N THR A 140 -10.61 -12.26 -17.56
CA THR A 140 -10.22 -13.45 -18.34
C THR A 140 -8.73 -13.48 -18.70
N CYS A 141 -7.99 -12.39 -18.47
CA CYS A 141 -6.59 -12.26 -18.89
C CYS A 141 -5.61 -12.56 -17.76
N LEU A 142 -4.49 -13.19 -18.11
CA LEU A 142 -3.34 -13.27 -17.22
C LEU A 142 -2.60 -11.91 -17.24
N PRO A 143 -2.18 -11.38 -16.09
CA PRO A 143 -1.39 -10.15 -16.07
C PRO A 143 -0.05 -10.36 -16.80
N SER A 144 0.26 -9.48 -17.76
CA SER A 144 1.57 -9.38 -18.42
C SER A 144 2.20 -8.01 -18.15
N ASP A 145 3.52 -7.89 -18.34
CA ASP A 145 4.24 -6.61 -18.20
C ASP A 145 4.08 -5.90 -16.84
N LEU A 146 4.01 -6.70 -15.78
CA LEU A 146 3.86 -6.22 -14.42
C LEU A 146 5.05 -5.35 -13.98
N PRO A 147 4.83 -4.32 -13.15
CA PRO A 147 5.90 -3.54 -12.53
C PRO A 147 6.86 -4.40 -11.69
N ALA A 148 8.13 -3.98 -11.64
CA ALA A 148 9.10 -4.59 -10.72
C ALA A 148 8.83 -4.21 -9.26
N SER A 149 8.32 -3.00 -9.03
CA SER A 149 7.90 -2.54 -7.70
C SER A 149 6.58 -3.19 -7.28
N PRO A 150 6.33 -3.40 -5.96
CA PRO A 150 5.05 -3.87 -5.49
C PRO A 150 3.86 -3.06 -6.03
N CYS A 151 2.92 -3.73 -6.69
CA CYS A 151 1.70 -3.12 -7.21
C CYS A 151 0.47 -4.01 -6.98
N ILE A 152 -0.69 -3.39 -6.82
CA ILE A 152 -1.97 -4.09 -6.67
C ILE A 152 -2.57 -4.30 -8.05
N ILE A 153 -2.86 -5.55 -8.39
CA ILE A 153 -3.62 -5.88 -9.59
C ILE A 153 -5.09 -5.90 -9.21
N PHE A 154 -5.95 -5.30 -10.05
CA PHE A 154 -7.39 -5.38 -9.89
C PHE A 154 -8.04 -5.83 -11.19
N CYS A 155 -9.10 -6.64 -11.07
CA CYS A 155 -9.85 -7.11 -12.23
C CYS A 155 -11.13 -6.28 -12.41
N GLY A 156 -11.45 -5.97 -13.68
CA GLY A 156 -12.61 -5.16 -14.07
C GLY A 156 -12.29 -3.70 -14.37
N ASP A 157 -13.31 -2.89 -14.65
CA ASP A 157 -13.16 -1.54 -15.22
C ASP A 157 -12.75 -0.45 -14.22
N SER A 158 -12.88 -0.71 -12.92
CA SER A 158 -12.66 0.30 -11.89
C SER A 158 -12.14 -0.30 -10.59
N LEU A 159 -11.03 0.24 -10.10
CA LEU A 159 -10.48 -0.09 -8.78
C LEU A 159 -11.49 0.17 -7.64
N LEU A 160 -12.36 1.16 -7.80
CA LEU A 160 -13.34 1.57 -6.78
C LEU A 160 -14.39 0.49 -6.50
N THR A 161 -14.61 -0.42 -7.46
CA THR A 161 -15.63 -1.46 -7.41
C THR A 161 -15.07 -2.86 -7.67
N ALA A 162 -13.74 -3.00 -7.77
CA ALA A 162 -13.09 -4.26 -8.07
C ALA A 162 -13.37 -5.31 -6.97
N SER A 163 -13.83 -6.48 -7.40
CA SER A 163 -14.13 -7.62 -6.51
C SER A 163 -12.94 -8.57 -6.36
N ARG A 164 -12.00 -8.53 -7.30
CA ARG A 164 -10.80 -9.37 -7.31
C ARG A 164 -9.55 -8.52 -7.29
N LEU A 165 -8.72 -8.78 -6.29
CA LEU A 165 -7.47 -8.07 -6.04
C LEU A 165 -6.34 -9.07 -5.86
N MET A 166 -5.19 -8.77 -6.45
CA MET A 166 -3.95 -9.54 -6.34
C MET A 166 -2.79 -8.61 -6.01
N LEU A 167 -1.69 -9.17 -5.53
CA LEU A 167 -0.43 -8.44 -5.31
C LEU A 167 0.61 -9.01 -6.26
N SER A 168 1.30 -8.11 -6.97
CA SER A 168 2.53 -8.46 -7.68
C SER A 168 3.74 -7.77 -7.09
N ILE A 169 4.88 -8.45 -7.17
CA ILE A 169 6.19 -7.97 -6.76
C ILE A 169 7.19 -8.55 -7.75
N ASP A 170 8.15 -7.75 -8.20
CA ASP A 170 9.22 -8.21 -9.10
C ASP A 170 8.64 -8.87 -10.37
N LYS A 171 7.61 -8.24 -10.93
CA LYS A 171 6.88 -8.68 -12.13
C LYS A 171 6.13 -10.01 -12.01
N VAL A 172 5.98 -10.55 -10.81
CA VAL A 172 5.29 -11.83 -10.57
C VAL A 172 4.12 -11.63 -9.63
N VAL A 173 3.00 -12.29 -9.91
CA VAL A 173 1.87 -12.38 -8.96
C VAL A 173 2.30 -13.23 -7.76
N VAL A 174 2.40 -12.59 -6.59
CA VAL A 174 2.85 -13.24 -5.35
C VAL A 174 1.70 -13.63 -4.43
N THR A 175 0.56 -12.94 -4.52
CA THR A 175 -0.67 -13.25 -3.77
C THR A 175 -1.85 -13.13 -4.72
N GLU A 176 -2.58 -14.23 -4.94
CA GLU A 176 -3.61 -14.31 -5.98
C GLU A 176 -5.02 -13.92 -5.51
N GLN A 177 -5.25 -13.90 -4.20
CA GLN A 177 -6.57 -13.65 -3.61
C GLN A 177 -6.43 -12.77 -2.37
N LEU A 178 -6.79 -11.50 -2.51
CA LEU A 178 -6.89 -10.55 -1.41
C LEU A 178 -8.37 -10.24 -1.18
N THR A 179 -8.83 -10.25 0.07
CA THR A 179 -10.25 -10.20 0.40
C THR A 179 -10.89 -8.84 0.15
N ASN A 180 -10.11 -7.77 0.24
CA ASN A 180 -10.58 -6.40 0.06
C ASN A 180 -9.40 -5.44 -0.18
N PHE A 181 -9.71 -4.20 -0.56
CA PHE A 181 -8.71 -3.19 -0.86
C PHE A 181 -7.80 -2.84 0.33
N VAL A 182 -8.33 -2.84 1.56
CA VAL A 182 -7.52 -2.54 2.75
C VAL A 182 -6.45 -3.60 2.94
N GLU A 183 -6.82 -4.88 2.83
CA GLU A 183 -5.86 -5.98 2.86
C GLU A 183 -4.81 -5.84 1.75
N ALA A 184 -5.22 -5.55 0.52
CA ALA A 184 -4.31 -5.35 -0.60
C ALA A 184 -3.32 -4.19 -0.36
N LEU A 185 -3.80 -3.05 0.14
CA LEU A 185 -2.98 -1.89 0.49
C LEU A 185 -1.99 -2.22 1.61
N LEU A 186 -2.42 -2.95 2.64
CA LEU A 186 -1.56 -3.38 3.74
C LEU A 186 -0.46 -4.33 3.26
N MET A 187 -0.82 -5.34 2.46
CA MET A 187 0.14 -6.30 1.90
C MET A 187 1.14 -5.63 0.98
N MET A 188 0.68 -4.79 0.05
CA MET A 188 1.54 -4.03 -0.86
C MET A 188 2.47 -3.11 -0.07
N PHE A 189 1.95 -2.33 0.88
CA PHE A 189 2.77 -1.41 1.67
C PHE A 189 3.79 -2.15 2.54
N ALA A 190 3.37 -3.23 3.22
CA ALA A 190 4.25 -4.03 4.08
C ALA A 190 5.40 -4.67 3.29
N SER A 191 5.14 -5.09 2.04
CA SER A 191 6.15 -5.73 1.19
C SER A 191 7.38 -4.86 0.96
N TYR A 192 7.21 -3.53 0.85
CA TYR A 192 8.32 -2.60 0.74
C TYR A 192 9.30 -2.74 1.92
N TYR A 193 8.81 -3.00 3.12
CA TYR A 193 9.65 -3.18 4.32
C TYR A 193 10.12 -4.63 4.45
N CYS A 194 9.19 -5.59 4.36
CA CYS A 194 9.48 -7.01 4.49
C CYS A 194 10.54 -7.47 3.50
N LEU A 195 10.52 -6.98 2.26
CA LEU A 195 11.47 -7.36 1.21
C LEU A 195 12.58 -6.34 0.97
N ASN A 196 12.68 -5.30 1.80
CA ASN A 196 13.71 -4.26 1.69
C ASN A 196 13.72 -3.53 0.32
N ILE A 197 12.54 -3.26 -0.24
CA ILE A 197 12.36 -2.58 -1.53
C ILE A 197 12.24 -1.07 -1.31
N HIS A 198 12.89 -0.26 -2.13
CA HIS A 198 12.71 1.19 -2.13
C HIS A 198 11.36 1.57 -2.73
N TYR A 199 10.76 2.68 -2.29
CA TYR A 199 9.62 3.23 -2.99
C TYR A 199 10.08 3.72 -4.37
N PRO A 200 9.36 3.37 -5.46
CA PRO A 200 9.66 3.90 -6.76
C PRO A 200 9.45 5.41 -6.70
N SER A 201 10.37 6.14 -7.31
CA SER A 201 10.38 7.59 -7.26
C SER A 201 9.15 8.26 -7.91
N GLU A 202 8.45 7.50 -8.75
CA GLU A 202 7.19 7.81 -9.42
C GLU A 202 6.00 7.86 -8.45
N LEU A 203 6.11 7.17 -7.30
CA LEU A 203 5.10 7.10 -6.23
C LEU A 203 5.61 7.68 -4.90
N GLY A 204 6.74 8.41 -4.95
CA GLY A 204 7.49 8.77 -3.75
C GLY A 204 6.71 9.61 -2.75
N ALA A 205 5.86 10.54 -3.22
CA ALA A 205 5.05 11.38 -2.35
C ALA A 205 3.86 10.60 -1.76
N THR A 206 3.13 9.82 -2.56
CA THR A 206 2.01 9.01 -2.05
C THR A 206 2.46 7.98 -1.04
N LEU A 207 3.52 7.22 -1.33
CA LEU A 207 4.03 6.18 -0.43
C LEU A 207 4.63 6.79 0.85
N GLU A 208 5.30 7.94 0.77
CA GLU A 208 5.79 8.65 1.96
C GLU A 208 4.63 9.23 2.78
N PHE A 209 3.57 9.75 2.14
CA PHE A 209 2.37 10.20 2.84
C PHE A 209 1.70 9.02 3.58
N LEU A 210 1.51 7.87 2.91
CA LEU A 210 0.99 6.66 3.56
C LEU A 210 1.86 6.24 4.73
N GLN A 211 3.18 6.21 4.55
CA GLN A 211 4.15 5.88 5.60
C GLN A 211 3.93 6.73 6.86
N ARG A 212 3.87 8.06 6.70
CA ARG A 212 3.83 9.01 7.82
C ARG A 212 2.43 9.14 8.42
N CYS A 213 1.41 9.22 7.57
CA CYS A 213 0.05 9.49 8.02
C CYS A 213 -0.72 8.22 8.33
N ILE A 214 -0.64 7.18 7.51
CA ILE A 214 -1.43 5.95 7.72
C ILE A 214 -0.70 5.00 8.65
N PHE A 215 0.57 4.70 8.36
CA PHE A 215 1.36 3.73 9.12
C PHE A 215 2.13 4.33 10.30
N LYS A 216 2.21 5.66 10.41
CA LYS A 216 2.92 6.39 11.48
C LYS A 216 4.40 6.03 11.61
N ILE A 217 5.05 5.67 10.50
CA ILE A 217 6.48 5.39 10.43
C ILE A 217 7.21 6.70 10.09
N ASN A 218 7.89 7.27 11.07
CA ASN A 218 8.54 8.58 10.94
C ASN A 218 10.01 8.50 11.38
N PRO A 219 10.92 7.97 10.53
CA PRO A 219 12.34 7.93 10.85
C PRO A 219 12.91 9.36 10.88
N ASP A 220 13.83 9.63 11.81
CA ASP A 220 14.48 10.94 11.96
C ASP A 220 15.37 11.30 10.77
N LYS A 221 15.89 10.27 10.07
CA LYS A 221 16.77 10.40 8.92
C LYS A 221 16.47 9.34 7.87
N GLY A 222 16.84 9.66 6.63
CA GLY A 222 16.67 8.77 5.50
C GLY A 222 15.27 8.85 4.89
N THR A 223 15.19 8.40 3.65
CA THR A 223 13.93 8.22 2.93
C THR A 223 13.97 6.84 2.28
N LYS A 224 12.79 6.22 2.17
CA LYS A 224 12.64 4.95 1.47
C LYS A 224 12.46 5.16 -0.03
N VAL A 225 12.24 6.41 -0.48
CA VAL A 225 12.18 6.77 -1.90
C VAL A 225 13.52 6.53 -2.56
N GLU A 226 13.51 5.80 -3.67
CA GLU A 226 14.68 5.52 -4.47
C GLU A 226 15.41 6.81 -4.87
N ARG A 227 16.74 6.77 -4.80
CA ARG A 227 17.58 7.91 -5.15
C ARG A 227 17.70 8.06 -6.66
N LYS A 228 17.12 9.14 -7.20
CA LYS A 228 17.36 9.53 -8.60
C LYS A 228 18.73 10.22 -8.75
N PRO A 229 19.55 9.84 -9.75
CA PRO A 229 20.76 10.58 -10.09
C PRO A 229 20.43 12.05 -10.33
N HIS A 230 21.29 12.95 -9.85
CA HIS A 230 21.17 14.41 -10.03
C HIS A 230 19.93 15.10 -9.42
N LYS A 231 19.09 14.40 -8.64
CA LYS A 231 18.01 15.04 -7.87
C LYS A 231 18.38 15.15 -6.39
N ARG A 232 18.04 16.29 -5.79
CA ARG A 232 18.19 16.51 -4.34
C ARG A 232 17.28 15.54 -3.59
N GLN A 233 17.88 14.77 -2.66
CA GLN A 233 17.14 13.87 -1.79
C GLN A 233 16.83 14.61 -0.49
N TYR A 234 15.54 14.71 -0.17
CA TYR A 234 15.08 15.28 1.09
C TYR A 234 14.83 14.16 2.10
N ALA A 235 15.06 14.43 3.39
CA ALA A 235 14.68 13.51 4.46
C ALA A 235 13.15 13.35 4.55
N VAL A 236 12.43 14.42 4.21
CA VAL A 236 10.98 14.45 4.08
C VAL A 236 10.61 15.18 2.79
N ASN A 237 9.71 14.61 2.00
CA ASN A 237 9.23 15.25 0.78
C ASN A 237 8.46 16.54 1.13
N PRO A 238 8.89 17.73 0.65
CA PRO A 238 8.23 19.00 0.98
C PRO A 238 6.75 19.02 0.60
N ARG A 239 6.36 18.34 -0.50
CA ARG A 239 4.96 18.27 -0.94
C ARG A 239 4.10 17.48 0.04
N VAL A 240 4.67 16.44 0.66
CA VAL A 240 4.01 15.63 1.70
C VAL A 240 3.80 16.48 2.95
N LEU A 241 4.83 17.22 3.38
CA LEU A 241 4.71 18.16 4.51
C LEU A 241 3.61 19.21 4.26
N SER A 242 3.60 19.83 3.07
CA SER A 242 2.58 20.82 2.74
C SER A 242 1.16 20.25 2.81
N LEU A 243 0.94 19.03 2.30
CA LEU A 243 -0.39 18.39 2.39
C LEU A 243 -0.76 18.05 3.83
N ILE A 244 0.17 17.52 4.62
CA ILE A 244 -0.05 17.21 6.04
C ILE A 244 -0.46 18.46 6.81
N SER A 245 0.27 19.56 6.63
CA SER A 245 -0.05 20.84 7.26
C SER A 245 -1.41 21.36 6.79
N ALA A 246 -1.71 21.31 5.50
CA ALA A 246 -2.97 21.83 4.97
C ALA A 246 -4.20 21.05 5.48
N ILE A 247 -4.10 19.72 5.59
CA ILE A 247 -5.18 18.89 6.18
C ILE A 247 -5.35 19.23 7.67
N ALA A 248 -4.24 19.39 8.40
CA ALA A 248 -4.32 19.78 9.81
C ALA A 248 -4.95 21.18 9.97
N ASP A 249 -4.57 22.14 9.13
CA ASP A 249 -5.09 23.51 9.15
C ASP A 249 -6.57 23.61 8.78
N SER A 250 -7.07 22.74 7.88
CA SER A 250 -8.51 22.70 7.56
C SER A 250 -9.37 22.28 8.73
N GLU A 251 -8.86 21.42 9.62
CA GLU A 251 -9.61 20.96 10.80
C GLU A 251 -9.80 22.03 11.86
N TRP A 252 -8.95 23.06 11.88
CA TRP A 252 -9.11 24.18 12.80
C TRP A 252 -10.10 25.23 12.29
N ARG A 253 -10.58 25.10 11.05
CA ARG A 253 -11.49 26.05 10.40
C ARG A 253 -12.96 25.56 10.37
N GLU A 254 -13.19 24.30 10.73
CA GLU A 254 -14.52 23.71 10.98
C GLU A 254 -14.89 23.83 12.47
#